data_AF-A0A6I1MWR6-F1
#
_entry.id   AF-A0A6I1MWR6-F1
#
_cell.length_a   1.000
_cell.length_b   1.000
_cell.length_c   1.000
_cell.angle_alpha   90.00
_cell.angle_beta   90.00
_cell.angle_gamma   90.00
#
_symmetry.space_group_name_H-M   'P 1'
#
loop_
_entity.id
_entity.type
_entity.pdbx_description
1 polymer ?
#
loop_
_entity_poly.entity_id
_entity_poly.type
_entity_poly.pdbx_seq_one_letter_code
_entity_poly.pdbx_strand_id
1 'polypeptide(L)'
;MTPDEILNVYYAGMTEVELQQRSVNSVVKGQMIQLGNRLQEVEGDKDHTMGSHNMAFRDPIGNDWQFYGRKVVTIAETIDSTLRHENRQYQWLLVEAYEQFEIFLLHLYAFVGRERIEAWTQRERAMLSDSAAIEPSFDDCLIAVKAIARSIGAEFVLKSLRRILPQLEKLENKNATGASLLLSTNVTAQLRHHIVHTGGQVKDRETFNSKVFAKCGRSGHKAFVDEWLPYINSYFRYTNYPSTICLIKIPMDNEFSHQDVLQHACNLLLAHAYLATVQVKAYFDQAPN
;
A
#
# COMPACT_ATOMS: atom_id res chain seq x y z
N MET A 1 9.49 -0.76 23.83
CA MET A 1 8.68 -1.75 23.08
C MET A 1 9.60 -2.87 22.63
N THR A 2 9.15 -4.13 22.68
CA THR A 2 9.86 -5.30 22.10
C THR A 2 9.50 -5.48 20.61
N PRO A 3 10.24 -6.31 19.84
CA PRO A 3 9.88 -6.57 18.43
C PRO A 3 8.49 -7.17 18.26
N ASP A 4 8.06 -8.03 19.18
CA ASP A 4 6.72 -8.64 19.14
C ASP A 4 5.62 -7.62 19.44
N GLU A 5 5.85 -6.69 20.39
CA GLU A 5 4.92 -5.58 20.64
C GLU A 5 4.79 -4.66 19.43
N ILE A 6 5.90 -4.34 18.76
CA ILE A 6 5.92 -3.52 17.54
C ILE A 6 5.15 -4.21 16.41
N LEU A 7 5.38 -5.52 16.22
CA LEU A 7 4.66 -6.30 15.22
C LEU A 7 3.16 -6.39 15.53
N ASN A 8 2.77 -6.53 16.79
CA ASN A 8 1.36 -6.57 17.21
C ASN A 8 0.66 -5.23 16.95
N VAL A 9 1.32 -4.09 17.20
CA VAL A 9 0.78 -2.76 16.84
C VAL A 9 0.56 -2.66 15.33
N TYR A 10 1.52 -3.14 14.54
CA TYR A 10 1.37 -3.18 13.08
C TYR A 10 0.21 -4.07 12.63
N TYR A 11 0.06 -5.26 13.22
CA TYR A 11 -1.06 -6.17 12.94
C TYR A 11 -2.42 -5.55 13.29
N ALA A 12 -2.51 -4.78 14.38
CA ALA A 12 -3.73 -4.06 14.71
C ALA A 12 -4.07 -3.04 13.61
N GLY A 13 -3.09 -2.25 13.14
CA GLY A 13 -3.29 -1.32 12.02
C GLY A 13 -3.72 -2.00 10.72
N MET A 14 -3.10 -3.14 10.37
CA MET A 14 -3.49 -3.92 9.19
C MET A 14 -4.86 -4.58 9.34
N THR A 15 -5.29 -4.90 10.57
CA THR A 15 -6.63 -5.42 10.85
C THR A 15 -7.70 -4.36 10.57
N GLU A 16 -7.44 -3.11 10.93
CA GLU A 16 -8.35 -2.00 10.58
C GLU A 16 -8.49 -1.82 9.07
N VAL A 17 -7.39 -1.89 8.32
CA VAL A 17 -7.43 -1.85 6.84
C VAL A 17 -8.31 -2.96 6.26
N GLU A 18 -8.17 -4.19 6.75
CA GLU A 18 -8.99 -5.35 6.36
C GLU A 18 -10.48 -5.15 6.69
N LEU A 19 -10.79 -4.65 7.89
CA LEU A 19 -12.17 -4.37 8.30
C LEU A 19 -12.82 -3.30 7.43
N GLN A 20 -12.08 -2.24 7.10
CA GLN A 20 -12.54 -1.21 6.16
C GLN A 20 -12.77 -1.80 4.77
N GLN A 21 -11.85 -2.65 4.26
CA GLN A 21 -12.04 -3.33 2.97
C GLN A 21 -13.34 -4.17 2.95
N ARG A 22 -13.66 -4.88 4.04
CA ARG A 22 -14.91 -5.64 4.18
C ARG A 22 -16.14 -4.76 4.18
N SER A 23 -16.07 -3.60 4.84
CA SER A 23 -17.15 -2.60 4.82
C SER A 23 -17.40 -2.09 3.39
N VAL A 24 -16.35 -1.71 2.67
CA VAL A 24 -16.44 -1.28 1.27
C VAL A 24 -17.06 -2.38 0.40
N ASN A 25 -16.56 -3.62 0.52
CA ASN A 25 -17.11 -4.78 -0.19
C ASN A 25 -18.61 -4.97 0.07
N SER A 26 -19.05 -4.84 1.33
CA SER A 26 -20.46 -4.99 1.72
C SER A 26 -21.34 -3.95 1.03
N VAL A 27 -20.93 -2.69 1.03
CA VAL A 27 -21.65 -1.59 0.40
C VAL A 27 -21.75 -1.80 -1.11
N VAL A 28 -20.62 -2.11 -1.75
CA VAL A 28 -20.57 -2.33 -3.20
C VAL A 28 -21.41 -3.53 -3.62
N LYS A 29 -21.32 -4.65 -2.88
CA LYS A 29 -22.15 -5.83 -3.15
C LYS A 29 -23.64 -5.51 -3.05
N GLY A 30 -24.05 -4.74 -2.03
CA GLY A 30 -25.43 -4.29 -1.88
C GLY A 30 -25.91 -3.46 -3.08
N GLN A 31 -25.10 -2.50 -3.53
CA GLN A 31 -25.40 -1.69 -4.71
C GLN A 31 -25.47 -2.55 -5.99
N MET A 32 -24.55 -3.48 -6.18
CA MET A 32 -24.54 -4.35 -7.35
C MET A 32 -25.76 -5.28 -7.41
N ILE A 33 -26.23 -5.78 -6.27
CA ILE A 33 -27.49 -6.56 -6.20
C ILE A 33 -28.68 -5.69 -6.63
N GLN A 34 -28.78 -4.46 -6.12
CA GLN A 34 -29.85 -3.53 -6.50
C GLN A 34 -29.83 -3.21 -8.01
N LEU A 35 -28.65 -2.93 -8.56
CA LEU A 35 -28.47 -2.67 -9.99
C LEU A 35 -28.78 -3.91 -10.84
N GLY A 36 -28.42 -5.11 -10.37
CA GLY A 36 -28.74 -6.37 -11.05
C GLY A 36 -30.24 -6.64 -11.11
N ASN A 37 -30.96 -6.43 -9.99
CA ASN A 37 -32.42 -6.55 -9.97
C ASN A 37 -33.07 -5.54 -10.92
N ARG A 38 -32.59 -4.29 -10.90
CA ARG A 38 -33.11 -3.24 -11.79
C ARG A 38 -32.86 -3.55 -13.26
N LEU A 39 -31.70 -4.11 -13.59
CA LEU A 39 -31.37 -4.55 -14.95
C LEU A 39 -32.32 -5.65 -15.43
N GLN A 40 -32.75 -6.55 -14.55
CA GLN A 40 -33.76 -7.57 -14.89
C GLN A 40 -35.15 -6.93 -15.14
N GLU A 41 -35.55 -5.94 -14.35
CA GLU A 41 -36.82 -5.22 -14.52
C GLU A 41 -36.92 -4.47 -15.87
N VAL A 42 -35.79 -4.05 -16.43
CA VAL A 42 -35.71 -3.34 -17.71
C VAL A 42 -35.24 -4.24 -18.86
N GLU A 43 -35.43 -5.56 -18.71
CA GLU A 43 -35.13 -6.58 -19.73
C GLU A 43 -33.67 -6.56 -20.24
N GLY A 44 -32.72 -6.16 -19.39
CA GLY A 44 -31.31 -6.12 -19.74
C GLY A 44 -30.85 -4.84 -20.43
N ASP A 45 -31.71 -3.83 -20.58
CA ASP A 45 -31.31 -2.54 -21.15
C ASP A 45 -30.40 -1.76 -20.18
N LYS A 46 -29.09 -1.80 -20.46
CA LYS A 46 -28.07 -1.11 -19.66
C LYS A 46 -28.06 0.40 -19.85
N ASP A 47 -28.66 0.90 -20.92
CA ASP A 47 -28.76 2.33 -21.23
C ASP A 47 -30.03 2.96 -20.63
N HIS A 48 -30.86 2.13 -19.98
CA HIS A 48 -32.02 2.61 -19.25
C HIS A 48 -31.62 3.66 -18.21
N THR A 49 -32.34 4.79 -18.24
CA THR A 49 -32.09 5.92 -17.34
C THR A 49 -32.48 5.55 -15.91
N MET A 50 -31.52 5.62 -15.00
CA MET A 50 -31.71 5.41 -13.57
C MET A 50 -32.23 6.65 -12.85
N GLY A 51 -31.84 7.84 -13.32
CA GLY A 51 -32.24 9.08 -12.69
C GLY A 51 -31.64 10.32 -13.33
N SER A 52 -32.17 11.48 -12.93
CA SER A 52 -31.66 12.80 -13.30
C SER A 52 -31.25 13.54 -12.05
N HIS A 53 -29.97 13.81 -11.89
CA HIS A 53 -29.41 14.55 -10.77
C HIS A 53 -29.23 16.01 -11.15
N ASN A 54 -29.93 16.90 -10.46
CA ASN A 54 -29.70 18.34 -10.54
C ASN A 54 -28.78 18.75 -9.40
N MET A 55 -27.69 19.42 -9.73
CA MET A 55 -26.69 19.89 -8.79
C MET A 55 -26.84 21.40 -8.61
N ALA A 56 -27.12 21.81 -7.38
CA ALA A 56 -27.32 23.20 -7.02
C ALA A 56 -26.63 23.52 -5.70
N PHE A 57 -26.27 24.78 -5.52
CA PHE A 57 -25.80 25.33 -4.24
C PHE A 57 -26.52 26.66 -3.96
N ARG A 58 -26.49 27.10 -2.71
CA ARG A 58 -26.97 28.44 -2.34
C ARG A 58 -25.86 29.45 -2.62
N ASP A 59 -26.16 30.47 -3.41
CA ASP A 59 -25.26 31.61 -3.60
C ASP A 59 -25.01 32.28 -2.24
N PRO A 60 -23.75 32.43 -1.78
CA PRO A 60 -23.45 33.08 -0.52
C PRO A 60 -23.76 34.59 -0.50
N ILE A 61 -23.98 35.23 -1.65
CA ILE A 61 -24.29 36.66 -1.73
C ILE A 61 -25.80 36.90 -1.66
N GLY A 62 -26.58 36.31 -2.58
CA GLY A 62 -28.03 36.51 -2.66
C GLY A 62 -28.88 35.51 -1.90
N ASN A 63 -28.28 34.41 -1.41
CA ASN A 63 -28.98 33.24 -0.86
C ASN A 63 -29.95 32.56 -1.85
N ASP A 64 -29.83 32.82 -3.15
CA ASP A 64 -30.61 32.15 -4.19
C ASP A 64 -30.01 30.80 -4.57
N TRP A 65 -30.82 29.91 -5.14
CA TRP A 65 -30.33 28.65 -5.69
C TRP A 65 -29.61 28.87 -7.02
N GLN A 66 -28.36 28.44 -7.10
CA GLN A 66 -27.56 28.39 -8.31
C GLN A 66 -27.42 26.96 -8.79
N PHE A 67 -27.92 26.67 -9.99
CA PHE A 67 -27.79 25.37 -10.63
C PHE A 67 -26.54 25.36 -11.52
N TYR A 68 -25.64 24.41 -11.29
CA TYR A 68 -24.37 24.34 -12.04
C TYR A 68 -24.23 23.05 -12.87
N GLY A 69 -25.17 22.12 -12.73
CA GLY A 69 -25.11 20.88 -13.50
C GLY A 69 -26.40 20.08 -13.46
N ARG A 70 -26.64 19.35 -14.54
CA ARG A 70 -27.62 18.28 -14.61
C ARG A 70 -26.94 17.06 -15.22
N LYS A 71 -27.12 15.90 -14.60
CA LYS A 71 -26.64 14.64 -15.15
C LYS A 71 -27.76 13.60 -15.15
N VAL A 72 -28.06 13.07 -16.33
CA VAL A 72 -28.86 11.86 -16.47
C VAL A 72 -27.88 10.69 -16.41
N VAL A 73 -28.19 9.67 -15.61
CA VAL A 73 -27.32 8.50 -15.43
C VAL A 73 -28.03 7.23 -15.88
N THR A 74 -27.29 6.35 -16.56
CA THR A 74 -27.78 5.02 -16.96
C THR A 74 -27.38 3.94 -15.94
N ILE A 75 -27.92 2.73 -16.10
CA ILE A 75 -27.50 1.57 -15.30
C ILE A 75 -26.00 1.28 -15.53
N ALA A 76 -25.54 1.26 -16.79
CA ALA A 76 -24.14 1.04 -17.13
C ALA A 76 -23.20 2.06 -16.46
N GLU A 77 -23.56 3.35 -16.55
CA GLU A 77 -22.77 4.41 -15.94
C GLU A 77 -22.72 4.30 -14.41
N THR A 78 -23.81 3.83 -13.80
CA THR A 78 -23.87 3.63 -12.35
C THR A 78 -22.98 2.46 -11.93
N ILE A 79 -22.98 1.33 -12.66
CA ILE A 79 -22.09 0.20 -12.43
C ILE A 79 -20.62 0.63 -12.52
N ASP A 80 -20.25 1.31 -13.62
CA ASP A 80 -18.88 1.82 -13.81
C ASP A 80 -18.48 2.77 -12.67
N SER A 81 -19.37 3.69 -12.29
CA SER A 81 -19.12 4.61 -11.18
C SER A 81 -18.91 3.86 -9.85
N THR A 82 -19.75 2.87 -9.53
CA THR A 82 -19.61 2.05 -8.33
C THR A 82 -18.27 1.32 -8.30
N LEU A 83 -17.85 0.68 -9.39
CA LEU A 83 -16.56 0.00 -9.48
C LEU A 83 -15.39 0.98 -9.35
N ARG A 84 -15.49 2.18 -9.94
CA ARG A 84 -14.46 3.22 -9.77
C ARG A 84 -14.38 3.73 -8.33
N HIS A 85 -15.51 3.87 -7.64
CA HIS A 85 -15.54 4.27 -6.24
C HIS A 85 -14.99 3.17 -5.32
N GLU A 86 -15.29 1.91 -5.59
CA GLU A 86 -14.67 0.76 -4.91
C GLU A 86 -13.15 0.80 -5.09
N ASN A 87 -12.68 0.88 -6.33
CA ASN A 87 -11.25 0.91 -6.63
C ASN A 87 -10.53 2.09 -5.96
N ARG A 88 -11.16 3.27 -5.95
CA ARG A 88 -10.59 4.45 -5.28
C ARG A 88 -10.49 4.25 -3.76
N GLN A 89 -11.50 3.64 -3.14
CA GLN A 89 -11.42 3.31 -1.72
C GLN A 89 -10.29 2.31 -1.45
N TYR A 90 -10.15 1.27 -2.29
CA TYR A 90 -9.06 0.30 -2.17
C TYR A 90 -7.67 0.92 -2.39
N GLN A 91 -7.55 1.90 -3.29
CA GLN A 91 -6.32 2.68 -3.45
C GLN A 91 -5.94 3.38 -2.14
N TRP A 92 -6.89 4.02 -1.45
CA TRP A 92 -6.61 4.64 -0.16
C TRP A 92 -6.28 3.63 0.93
N LEU A 93 -6.93 2.46 0.94
CA LEU A 93 -6.58 1.37 1.86
C LEU A 93 -5.14 0.86 1.64
N LEU A 94 -4.66 0.81 0.40
CA LEU A 94 -3.26 0.47 0.11
C LEU A 94 -2.29 1.56 0.62
N VAL A 95 -2.66 2.84 0.51
CA VAL A 95 -1.89 3.96 1.07
C VAL A 95 -1.76 3.80 2.59
N GLU A 96 -2.88 3.56 3.27
CA GLU A 96 -2.92 3.37 4.72
C GLU A 96 -2.12 2.14 5.15
N ALA A 97 -2.28 1.00 4.47
CA ALA A 97 -1.50 -0.22 4.73
C ALA A 97 0.01 0.01 4.61
N TYR A 98 0.44 0.75 3.58
CA TYR A 98 1.85 1.08 3.41
C TYR A 98 2.34 2.05 4.48
N GLU A 99 1.52 3.03 4.89
CA GLU A 99 1.87 3.94 5.99
C GLU A 99 2.04 3.19 7.32
N GLN A 100 1.16 2.22 7.62
CA GLN A 100 1.34 1.33 8.77
C GLN A 100 2.66 0.55 8.68
N PHE A 101 3.04 0.10 7.47
CA PHE A 101 4.30 -0.59 7.25
C PHE A 101 5.52 0.33 7.42
N GLU A 102 5.46 1.58 6.95
CA GLU A 102 6.53 2.56 7.20
C GLU A 102 6.69 2.83 8.70
N ILE A 103 5.58 3.04 9.41
CA ILE A 103 5.56 3.24 10.86
C ILE A 103 6.19 2.03 11.57
N PHE A 104 5.81 0.80 11.20
CA PHE A 104 6.39 -0.42 11.72
C PHE A 104 7.92 -0.45 11.57
N LEU A 105 8.44 -0.18 10.37
CA LEU A 105 9.87 -0.18 10.12
C LEU A 105 10.61 0.85 10.98
N LEU A 106 10.06 2.05 11.14
CA LEU A 106 10.64 3.09 11.99
C LEU A 106 10.76 2.61 13.45
N HIS A 107 9.71 1.98 13.97
CA HIS A 107 9.72 1.45 15.35
C HIS A 107 10.70 0.29 15.49
N LEU A 108 10.73 -0.63 14.53
CA LEU A 108 11.65 -1.76 14.54
C LEU A 108 13.11 -1.29 14.51
N TYR A 109 13.43 -0.27 13.71
CA TYR A 109 14.78 0.26 13.64
C TYR A 109 15.17 1.11 14.86
N ALA A 110 14.20 1.82 15.45
CA ALA A 110 14.38 2.49 16.74
C ALA A 110 14.70 1.49 17.86
N PHE A 111 14.03 0.34 17.88
CA PHE A 111 14.36 -0.76 18.81
C PHE A 111 15.81 -1.21 18.65
N VAL A 112 16.28 -1.43 17.42
CA VAL A 112 17.68 -1.82 17.16
C VAL A 112 18.66 -0.80 17.74
N GLY A 113 18.39 0.50 17.57
CA GLY A 113 19.23 1.57 18.11
C GLY A 113 19.27 1.61 19.63
N ARG A 114 18.13 1.35 20.27
CA ARG A 114 18.01 1.28 21.73
C ARG A 114 18.82 0.12 22.30
N GLU A 115 18.67 -1.07 21.74
CA GLU A 115 19.34 -2.28 22.26
C GLU A 115 20.83 -2.33 21.92
N ARG A 116 21.23 -1.74 20.79
CA ARG A 116 22.64 -1.74 20.35
C ARG A 116 22.94 -0.51 19.51
N ILE A 117 23.31 0.57 20.20
CA ILE A 117 23.58 1.87 19.59
C ILE A 117 24.78 1.85 18.63
N GLU A 118 25.69 0.88 18.77
CA GLU A 118 26.82 0.65 17.88
C GLU A 118 26.38 0.12 16.51
N ALA A 119 25.20 -0.52 16.43
CA ALA A 119 24.65 -0.99 15.16
C ALA A 119 24.29 0.19 14.24
N TRP A 120 23.95 1.35 14.82
CA TRP A 120 23.76 2.59 14.08
C TRP A 120 25.08 3.15 13.56
N THR A 121 25.00 3.97 12.52
CA THR A 121 26.12 4.75 11.99
C THR A 121 26.42 5.96 12.87
N GLN A 122 27.60 6.56 12.71
CA GLN A 122 27.95 7.79 13.40
C GLN A 122 26.94 8.92 13.13
N ARG A 123 26.45 9.02 11.89
CA ARG A 123 25.43 10.01 11.50
C ARG A 123 24.11 9.80 12.25
N GLU A 124 23.69 8.56 12.41
CA GLU A 124 22.46 8.23 13.13
C GLU A 124 22.59 8.51 14.63
N ARG A 125 23.73 8.14 15.24
CA ARG A 125 24.03 8.46 16.64
C ARG A 125 24.09 9.96 16.92
N ALA A 126 24.62 10.74 15.97
CA ALA A 126 24.71 12.20 16.10
C ALA A 126 23.34 12.91 16.13
N MET A 127 22.24 12.20 15.85
CA MET A 127 20.88 12.73 15.99
C MET A 127 20.31 12.57 17.40
N LEU A 128 20.99 11.82 18.28
CA LEU A 128 20.63 11.74 19.69
C LEU A 128 21.13 12.98 20.43
N SER A 129 20.44 13.37 21.49
CA SER A 129 20.94 14.38 22.43
C SER A 129 22.15 13.85 23.21
N ASP A 130 22.99 14.74 23.71
CA ASP A 130 24.20 14.37 24.47
C ASP A 130 23.89 13.45 25.68
N SER A 131 22.73 13.64 26.33
CA SER A 131 22.28 12.80 27.44
C SER A 131 21.78 11.42 26.98
N ALA A 132 21.22 11.31 25.78
CA ALA A 132 20.70 10.05 25.22
C ALA A 132 21.79 9.23 24.50
N ALA A 133 22.97 9.80 24.25
CA ALA A 133 24.05 9.10 23.56
C ALA A 133 24.68 7.95 24.37
N ILE A 134 24.45 7.90 25.70
CA ILE A 134 24.99 6.88 26.61
C ILE A 134 24.02 5.71 26.77
N GLU A 135 22.74 6.01 27.03
CA GLU A 135 21.68 5.01 27.20
C GLU A 135 20.37 5.57 26.63
N PRO A 136 20.16 5.47 25.31
CA PRO A 136 19.01 6.10 24.68
C PRO A 136 17.72 5.36 25.03
N SER A 137 16.66 6.09 25.33
CA SER A 137 15.33 5.49 25.44
C SER A 137 14.80 5.08 24.06
N PHE A 138 13.73 4.28 24.04
CA PHE A 138 13.04 3.95 22.78
C PHE A 138 12.55 5.20 22.05
N ASP A 139 12.02 6.17 22.79
CA ASP A 139 11.46 7.40 22.24
C ASP A 139 12.54 8.31 21.65
N ASP A 140 13.70 8.41 22.31
CA ASP A 140 14.86 9.14 21.77
C ASP A 140 15.30 8.54 20.43
N CYS A 141 15.41 7.21 20.38
CA CYS A 141 15.74 6.51 19.15
C CYS A 141 14.68 6.73 18.07
N LEU A 142 13.40 6.67 18.42
CA LEU A 142 12.31 6.85 17.46
C LEU A 142 12.28 8.28 16.90
N ILE A 143 12.55 9.29 17.72
CA ILE A 143 12.67 10.69 17.28
C ILE A 143 13.84 10.84 16.31
N ALA A 144 15.02 10.29 16.63
CA ALA A 144 16.19 10.32 15.77
C ALA A 144 15.92 9.65 14.41
N VAL A 145 15.34 8.44 14.42
CA VAL A 145 14.98 7.72 13.19
C VAL A 145 13.98 8.50 12.35
N LYS A 146 12.92 9.07 12.97
CA LYS A 146 11.92 9.90 12.27
C LYS A 146 12.56 11.14 11.64
N ALA A 147 13.49 11.79 12.32
CA ALA A 147 14.19 12.97 11.80
C ALA A 147 14.99 12.64 10.53
N ILE A 148 15.66 11.49 10.50
CA ILE A 148 16.43 11.05 9.33
C ILE A 148 15.49 10.59 8.20
N ALA A 149 14.50 9.77 8.54
CA ALA A 149 13.56 9.18 7.59
C ALA A 149 12.66 10.22 6.91
N ARG A 150 12.43 11.40 7.50
CA ARG A 150 11.70 12.51 6.84
C ARG A 150 12.24 12.87 5.46
N SER A 151 13.52 12.64 5.20
CA SER A 151 14.16 12.99 3.93
C SER A 151 14.20 11.85 2.89
N ILE A 152 14.04 10.58 3.30
CA ILE A 152 14.33 9.40 2.45
C ILE A 152 13.27 8.28 2.58
N GLY A 153 12.35 8.35 3.54
CA GLY A 153 11.25 7.41 3.76
C GLY A 153 11.67 6.03 4.29
N ALA A 154 10.78 5.04 4.21
CA ALA A 154 11.04 3.66 4.62
C ALA A 154 12.21 2.98 3.88
N GLU A 155 12.58 3.47 2.70
CA GLU A 155 13.72 2.98 1.91
C GLU A 155 15.04 3.09 2.68
N PHE A 156 15.23 4.21 3.40
CA PHE A 156 16.39 4.38 4.26
C PHE A 156 16.44 3.33 5.37
N VAL A 157 15.29 3.11 6.04
CA VAL A 157 15.19 2.21 7.18
C VAL A 157 15.47 0.77 6.75
N LEU A 158 14.89 0.32 5.64
CA LEU A 158 15.16 -1.01 5.10
C LEU A 158 16.63 -1.18 4.71
N LYS A 159 17.24 -0.18 4.09
CA LYS A 159 18.67 -0.22 3.75
C LYS A 159 19.53 -0.33 5.01
N SER A 160 19.21 0.43 6.05
CA SER A 160 19.91 0.36 7.34
C SER A 160 19.71 -0.99 8.04
N LEU A 161 18.50 -1.54 8.03
CA LEU A 161 18.21 -2.88 8.56
C LEU A 161 19.00 -3.95 7.80
N ARG A 162 19.04 -3.93 6.46
CA ARG A 162 19.82 -4.90 5.65
C ARG A 162 21.32 -4.82 5.90
N ARG A 163 21.87 -3.63 6.18
CA ARG A 163 23.27 -3.45 6.58
C ARG A 163 23.57 -4.20 7.88
N ILE A 164 22.67 -4.14 8.85
CA ILE A 164 22.81 -4.80 10.15
C ILE A 164 22.48 -6.30 10.05
N LEU A 165 21.53 -6.64 9.18
CA LEU A 165 20.98 -7.97 8.98
C LEU A 165 21.18 -8.41 7.51
N PRO A 166 22.39 -8.80 7.09
CA PRO A 166 22.65 -9.16 5.68
C PRO A 166 21.81 -10.35 5.17
N GLN A 167 21.29 -11.19 6.08
CA GLN A 167 20.40 -12.30 5.71
C GLN A 167 19.00 -11.82 5.31
N LEU A 168 18.55 -10.65 5.79
CA LEU A 168 17.25 -10.09 5.45
C LEU A 168 17.12 -9.89 3.94
N GLU A 169 18.09 -9.26 3.30
CA GLU A 169 18.10 -9.02 1.85
C GLU A 169 18.02 -10.32 1.03
N LYS A 170 18.69 -11.38 1.50
CA LYS A 170 18.63 -12.69 0.84
C LYS A 170 17.23 -13.30 0.96
N LEU A 171 16.66 -13.29 2.16
CA LEU A 171 15.34 -13.89 2.44
C LEU A 171 14.19 -13.09 1.80
N GLU A 172 14.32 -11.78 1.66
CA GLU A 172 13.36 -10.96 0.91
C GLU A 172 13.19 -11.42 -0.54
N ASN A 173 14.24 -12.01 -1.13
CA ASN A 173 14.23 -12.50 -2.51
C ASN A 173 14.11 -14.03 -2.61
N LYS A 174 14.54 -14.76 -1.58
CA LYS A 174 14.59 -16.23 -1.54
C LYS A 174 14.00 -16.71 -0.21
N ASN A 175 12.69 -16.73 -0.14
CA ASN A 175 11.93 -17.26 1.00
C ASN A 175 11.06 -18.44 0.56
N ALA A 176 10.45 -19.11 1.53
CA ALA A 176 9.64 -20.31 1.31
C ALA A 176 8.38 -20.08 0.46
N THR A 177 7.91 -18.83 0.32
CA THR A 177 6.72 -18.53 -0.50
C THR A 177 7.06 -18.32 -1.98
N GLY A 178 8.35 -18.18 -2.31
CA GLY A 178 8.81 -17.86 -3.66
C GLY A 178 8.51 -16.41 -4.10
N ALA A 179 7.88 -15.60 -3.24
CA ALA A 179 7.58 -14.20 -3.56
C ALA A 179 8.81 -13.30 -3.34
N SER A 180 8.99 -12.29 -4.20
CA SER A 180 9.99 -11.24 -3.98
C SER A 180 9.40 -10.13 -3.09
N LEU A 181 9.63 -10.19 -1.79
CA LEU A 181 9.16 -9.19 -0.82
C LEU A 181 9.79 -7.81 -1.06
N LEU A 182 11.06 -7.79 -1.50
CA LEU A 182 11.76 -6.58 -1.92
C LEU A 182 11.03 -5.90 -3.08
N LEU A 183 10.74 -6.66 -4.16
CA LEU A 183 10.02 -6.13 -5.31
C LEU A 183 8.63 -5.65 -4.90
N SER A 184 7.87 -6.49 -4.20
CA SER A 184 6.50 -6.18 -3.80
C SER A 184 6.41 -4.90 -2.97
N THR A 185 7.33 -4.72 -2.03
CA THR A 185 7.38 -3.51 -1.20
C THR A 185 7.69 -2.26 -2.03
N ASN A 186 8.63 -2.37 -2.99
CA ASN A 186 8.95 -1.27 -3.91
C ASN A 186 7.81 -0.94 -4.89
N VAL A 187 7.09 -1.96 -5.39
CA VAL A 187 5.89 -1.77 -6.20
C VAL A 187 4.84 -1.03 -5.38
N THR A 188 4.51 -1.51 -4.18
CA THR A 188 3.50 -0.88 -3.32
C THR A 188 3.86 0.56 -2.97
N ALA A 189 5.13 0.83 -2.64
CA ALA A 189 5.61 2.20 -2.41
C ALA A 189 5.35 3.12 -3.61
N GLN A 190 5.59 2.61 -4.82
CA GLN A 190 5.43 3.38 -6.04
C GLN A 190 3.97 3.53 -6.47
N LEU A 191 3.13 2.53 -6.21
CA LEU A 191 1.68 2.64 -6.35
C LEU A 191 1.14 3.73 -5.41
N ARG A 192 1.52 3.70 -4.12
CA ARG A 192 1.14 4.72 -3.13
C ARG A 192 1.47 6.13 -3.63
N HIS A 193 2.68 6.34 -4.15
CA HIS A 193 3.10 7.64 -4.68
C HIS A 193 2.12 8.14 -5.76
N HIS A 194 1.75 7.30 -6.73
CA HIS A 194 0.79 7.68 -7.76
C HIS A 194 -0.65 7.84 -7.26
N ILE A 195 -1.06 7.07 -6.26
CA ILE A 195 -2.37 7.21 -5.63
C ILE A 195 -2.49 8.60 -4.98
N VAL A 196 -1.53 8.96 -4.14
CA VAL A 196 -1.55 10.21 -3.38
C VAL A 196 -1.37 11.44 -4.29
N HIS A 197 -0.48 11.39 -5.28
CA HIS A 197 -0.14 12.58 -6.09
C HIS A 197 -0.90 12.71 -7.40
N THR A 198 -1.42 11.61 -7.94
CA THR A 198 -2.05 11.58 -9.28
C THR A 198 -3.38 10.87 -9.31
N GLY A 199 -4.00 10.62 -8.15
CA GLY A 199 -5.29 9.92 -8.05
C GLY A 199 -5.25 8.50 -8.63
N GLY A 200 -4.10 7.85 -8.54
CA GLY A 200 -3.88 6.48 -9.02
C GLY A 200 -3.63 6.36 -10.52
N GLN A 201 -3.34 7.46 -11.21
CA GLN A 201 -3.04 7.47 -12.65
C GLN A 201 -1.54 7.35 -12.94
N VAL A 202 -1.17 6.38 -13.77
CA VAL A 202 0.18 6.16 -14.28
C VAL A 202 0.17 6.35 -15.79
N LYS A 203 0.52 7.56 -16.24
CA LYS A 203 0.53 7.92 -17.66
C LYS A 203 1.65 7.23 -18.44
N ASP A 204 2.83 7.11 -17.80
CA ASP A 204 4.01 6.48 -18.38
C ASP A 204 4.38 5.24 -17.56
N ARG A 205 3.99 4.08 -18.10
CA ARG A 205 4.23 2.77 -17.46
C ARG A 205 5.66 2.31 -17.57
N GLU A 206 6.39 2.70 -18.62
CA GLU A 206 7.79 2.30 -18.80
C GLU A 206 8.66 3.00 -17.77
N THR A 207 8.42 4.29 -17.55
CA THR A 207 9.08 5.05 -16.48
C THR A 207 8.71 4.51 -15.10
N PHE A 208 7.45 4.15 -14.87
CA PHE A 208 7.01 3.51 -13.62
C PHE A 208 7.79 2.21 -13.36
N ASN A 209 7.78 1.29 -14.33
CA ASN A 209 8.45 -0.01 -14.23
C ASN A 209 9.96 0.16 -14.01
N SER A 210 10.60 1.05 -14.78
CA SER A 210 12.03 1.34 -14.66
C SER A 210 12.41 1.83 -13.27
N LYS A 211 11.59 2.70 -12.66
CA LYS A 211 11.79 3.17 -11.28
C LYS A 211 11.70 2.04 -10.26
N VAL A 212 10.70 1.16 -10.39
CA VAL A 212 10.55 -0.01 -9.50
C VAL A 212 11.76 -0.94 -9.61
N PHE A 213 12.17 -1.29 -10.82
CA PHE A 213 13.31 -2.19 -11.03
C PHE A 213 14.65 -1.58 -10.60
N ALA A 214 14.83 -0.28 -10.82
CA ALA A 214 16.01 0.45 -10.34
C ALA A 214 16.12 0.41 -8.81
N LYS A 215 15.00 0.60 -8.09
CA LYS A 215 14.96 0.50 -6.62
C LYS A 215 15.23 -0.90 -6.09
N CYS A 216 15.01 -1.93 -6.90
CA CYS A 216 15.39 -3.31 -6.57
C CYS A 216 16.87 -3.61 -6.87
N GLY A 217 17.61 -2.65 -7.46
CA GLY A 217 19.00 -2.86 -7.90
C GLY A 217 19.12 -3.80 -9.10
N ARG A 218 18.05 -4.02 -9.87
CA ARG A 218 17.98 -5.07 -10.92
C ARG A 218 17.54 -4.58 -12.30
N SER A 219 17.58 -3.29 -12.57
CA SER A 219 17.13 -2.69 -13.84
C SER A 219 17.85 -3.22 -15.10
N GLY A 220 19.06 -3.80 -14.98
CA GLY A 220 19.80 -4.39 -16.09
C GLY A 220 19.63 -5.91 -16.28
N HIS A 221 18.89 -6.59 -15.40
CA HIS A 221 18.76 -8.05 -15.43
C HIS A 221 17.52 -8.48 -16.22
N LYS A 222 17.68 -8.67 -17.54
CA LYS A 222 16.57 -9.03 -18.44
C LYS A 222 15.70 -10.17 -17.93
N ALA A 223 16.30 -11.27 -17.45
CA ALA A 223 15.54 -12.41 -16.91
C ALA A 223 14.65 -12.04 -15.72
N PHE A 224 15.13 -11.17 -14.82
CA PHE A 224 14.34 -10.69 -13.68
C PHE A 224 13.21 -9.75 -14.13
N VAL A 225 13.49 -8.87 -15.09
CA VAL A 225 12.47 -7.99 -15.66
C VAL A 225 11.36 -8.81 -16.33
N ASP A 226 11.74 -9.77 -17.18
CA ASP A 226 10.80 -10.62 -17.91
C ASP A 226 9.94 -11.47 -16.96
N GLU A 227 10.52 -11.97 -15.86
CA GLU A 227 9.82 -12.74 -14.82
C GLU A 227 8.77 -11.90 -14.07
N TRP A 228 9.12 -10.67 -13.69
CA TRP A 228 8.33 -9.88 -12.74
C TRP A 228 7.47 -8.78 -13.37
N LEU A 229 7.69 -8.44 -14.63
CA LEU A 229 6.86 -7.47 -15.35
C LEU A 229 5.37 -7.86 -15.39
N PRO A 230 4.97 -9.15 -15.59
CA PRO A 230 3.57 -9.55 -15.51
C PRO A 230 2.92 -9.26 -14.16
N TYR A 231 3.68 -9.42 -13.07
CA TYR A 231 3.22 -9.10 -11.71
C TYR A 231 3.00 -7.59 -11.55
N ILE A 232 3.93 -6.73 -11.98
CA ILE A 232 3.73 -5.28 -11.90
C ILE A 232 2.54 -4.86 -12.77
N ASN A 233 2.41 -5.45 -13.96
CA ASN A 233 1.34 -5.15 -14.90
C ASN A 233 -0.04 -5.63 -14.43
N SER A 234 -0.13 -6.54 -13.44
CA SER A 234 -1.42 -6.99 -12.92
C SER A 234 -2.19 -5.88 -12.21
N TYR A 235 -1.49 -4.85 -11.71
CA TYR A 235 -2.09 -3.66 -11.10
C TYR A 235 -2.71 -2.68 -12.12
N PHE A 236 -2.66 -2.95 -13.42
CA PHE A 236 -3.16 -2.03 -14.47
C PHE A 236 -4.17 -2.70 -15.42
N ARG A 237 -4.94 -3.68 -14.92
CA ARG A 237 -5.83 -4.52 -15.73
C ARG A 237 -7.25 -3.96 -15.93
N TYR A 238 -7.51 -2.71 -15.55
CA TYR A 238 -8.85 -2.15 -15.73
C TYR A 238 -9.06 -1.74 -17.20
N THR A 239 -9.88 -2.49 -17.93
CA THR A 239 -10.02 -2.42 -19.40
C THR A 239 -10.35 -1.03 -19.90
N ASN A 240 -11.25 -0.32 -19.21
CA ASN A 240 -11.70 1.02 -19.60
C ASN A 240 -10.73 2.12 -19.16
N TYR A 241 -9.80 1.83 -18.24
CA TYR A 241 -8.85 2.80 -17.70
C TYR A 241 -7.46 2.16 -17.53
N PRO A 242 -6.77 1.83 -18.64
CA PRO A 242 -5.52 1.05 -18.62
C PRO A 242 -4.33 1.76 -17.94
N SER A 243 -4.44 3.07 -17.70
CA SER A 243 -3.49 3.88 -16.94
C SER A 243 -3.80 3.93 -15.44
N THR A 244 -4.92 3.35 -14.99
CA THR A 244 -5.37 3.42 -13.60
C THR A 244 -4.90 2.22 -12.82
N ILE A 245 -4.36 2.46 -11.63
CA ILE A 245 -4.06 1.41 -10.66
C ILE A 245 -5.37 0.72 -10.26
N CYS A 246 -5.46 -0.58 -10.50
CA CYS A 246 -6.61 -1.43 -10.23
C CYS A 246 -6.29 -2.36 -9.05
N LEU A 247 -7.07 -2.25 -7.98
CA LEU A 247 -6.90 -3.02 -6.75
C LEU A 247 -8.13 -3.86 -6.38
N ILE A 248 -9.24 -3.69 -7.11
CA ILE A 248 -10.45 -4.50 -6.92
C ILE A 248 -10.21 -5.96 -7.33
N LYS A 249 -11.18 -6.82 -6.98
CA LYS A 249 -11.15 -8.23 -7.32
C LYS A 249 -11.21 -8.43 -8.83
N ILE A 250 -10.27 -9.22 -9.35
CA ILE A 250 -10.20 -9.56 -10.77
C ILE A 250 -10.61 -11.03 -10.95
N PRO A 251 -11.56 -11.35 -11.84
CA PRO A 251 -11.86 -12.74 -12.16
C PRO A 251 -10.62 -13.40 -12.77
N MET A 252 -10.31 -14.61 -12.31
CA MET A 252 -9.25 -15.41 -12.89
C MET A 252 -9.78 -16.19 -14.09
N ASP A 253 -8.88 -16.80 -14.88
CA ASP A 253 -9.25 -17.57 -16.08
C ASP A 253 -10.16 -18.78 -15.78
N ASN A 254 -10.33 -19.14 -14.50
CA ASN A 254 -11.36 -20.07 -14.04
C ASN A 254 -12.59 -19.29 -13.54
N GLU A 255 -13.78 -19.69 -14.02
CA GLU A 255 -15.05 -18.97 -13.79
C GLU A 255 -15.44 -18.78 -12.30
N PHE A 256 -14.77 -19.47 -11.38
CA PHE A 256 -15.13 -19.52 -9.96
C PHE A 256 -14.13 -18.85 -9.02
N SER A 257 -13.00 -18.32 -9.51
CA SER A 257 -12.01 -17.69 -8.62
C SER A 257 -11.72 -16.24 -8.98
N HIS A 258 -11.45 -15.47 -7.93
CA HIS A 258 -11.14 -14.06 -8.04
C HIS A 258 -9.84 -13.81 -7.29
N GLN A 259 -8.95 -13.01 -7.88
CA GLN A 259 -7.78 -12.52 -7.19
C GLN A 259 -8.12 -11.19 -6.51
N ASP A 260 -8.02 -11.13 -5.18
CA ASP A 260 -8.10 -9.89 -4.42
C ASP A 260 -6.74 -9.18 -4.44
N VAL A 261 -6.62 -8.18 -5.32
CA VAL A 261 -5.34 -7.53 -5.62
C VAL A 261 -4.85 -6.69 -4.45
N LEU A 262 -5.75 -5.98 -3.76
CA LEU A 262 -5.42 -5.25 -2.52
C LEU A 262 -4.94 -6.22 -1.45
N GLN A 263 -5.70 -7.29 -1.18
CA GLN A 263 -5.33 -8.27 -0.15
C GLN A 263 -3.95 -8.86 -0.41
N HIS A 264 -3.67 -9.20 -1.68
CA HIS A 264 -2.38 -9.76 -2.05
C HIS A 264 -1.23 -8.80 -1.73
N ALA A 265 -1.37 -7.51 -2.06
CA ALA A 265 -0.38 -6.49 -1.73
C ALA A 265 -0.19 -6.33 -0.20
N CYS A 266 -1.29 -6.29 0.56
CA CYS A 266 -1.26 -6.20 2.03
C CYS A 266 -0.57 -7.42 2.66
N ASN A 267 -0.85 -8.63 2.18
CA ASN A 267 -0.24 -9.86 2.67
C ASN A 267 1.27 -9.88 2.44
N LEU A 268 1.76 -9.29 1.35
CA LEU A 268 3.19 -9.19 1.07
C LEU A 268 3.89 -8.20 2.02
N LEU A 269 3.23 -7.11 2.40
CA LEU A 269 3.73 -6.21 3.45
C LEU A 269 3.77 -6.91 4.81
N LEU A 270 2.72 -7.64 5.16
CA LEU A 270 2.65 -8.45 6.39
C LEU A 270 3.78 -9.49 6.45
N ALA A 271 4.00 -10.23 5.36
CA ALA A 271 5.07 -11.21 5.25
C ALA A 271 6.45 -10.57 5.43
N HIS A 272 6.66 -9.38 4.85
CA HIS A 272 7.90 -8.63 5.00
C HIS A 272 8.10 -8.15 6.43
N ALA A 273 7.06 -7.60 7.07
CA ALA A 273 7.13 -7.18 8.47
C ALA A 273 7.46 -8.35 9.40
N TYR A 274 6.79 -9.49 9.21
CA TYR A 274 7.06 -10.71 9.97
C TYR A 274 8.51 -11.17 9.80
N LEU A 275 9.00 -11.23 8.55
CA LEU A 275 10.38 -11.60 8.26
C LEU A 275 11.38 -10.66 8.95
N ALA A 276 11.17 -9.35 8.86
CA ALA A 276 12.03 -8.35 9.49
C ALA A 276 12.07 -8.53 11.02
N THR A 277 10.92 -8.75 11.65
CA THR A 277 10.83 -9.02 13.09
C THR A 277 11.59 -10.27 13.48
N VAL A 278 11.42 -11.38 12.75
CA VAL A 278 12.14 -12.64 13.02
C VAL A 278 13.66 -12.44 12.90
N GLN A 279 14.13 -11.72 11.89
CA GLN A 279 15.56 -11.46 11.70
C GLN A 279 16.13 -10.55 12.80
N VAL A 280 15.38 -9.53 13.24
CA VAL A 280 15.79 -8.68 14.36
C VAL A 280 15.90 -9.49 15.66
N LYS A 281 14.91 -10.34 15.97
CA LYS A 281 14.95 -11.20 17.16
C LYS A 281 16.17 -12.12 17.13
N ALA A 282 16.37 -12.83 16.01
CA ALA A 282 17.53 -13.72 15.85
C ALA A 282 18.88 -13.01 16.01
N TYR A 283 18.99 -11.75 15.59
CA TYR A 283 20.21 -10.95 15.75
C TYR A 283 20.55 -10.65 17.21
N PHE A 284 19.54 -10.45 18.06
CA PHE A 284 19.75 -10.22 19.49
C PHE A 284 19.88 -11.52 20.29
N ASP A 285 19.22 -12.61 19.86
CA ASP A 285 19.35 -13.93 20.49
C ASP A 285 20.74 -14.57 20.27
N GLN A 286 21.45 -14.19 19.19
CA GLN A 286 22.78 -14.71 18.84
C GLN A 286 23.96 -13.92 19.44
N ALA A 287 23.69 -12.83 20.15
CA ALA A 287 24.75 -12.01 20.72
C ALA A 287 25.24 -12.63 22.04
N PRO A 288 26.54 -12.91 22.20
CA PRO A 288 27.07 -13.33 23.49
C PRO A 288 26.87 -12.20 24.50
N ASN A 289 26.34 -12.55 25.68
CA ASN A 289 26.33 -11.70 26.87
C ASN A 289 27.74 -11.23 27.22
#